data_AF-A0A924QQA5-F1
#
_entry.id   AF-A0A924QQA5-F1
#
_cell.length_a   1.000
_cell.length_b   1.000
_cell.length_c   1.000
_cell.angle_alpha   90.00
_cell.angle_beta   90.00
_cell.angle_gamma   90.00
#
_symmetry.space_group_name_H-M   'P 1'
#
loop_
_entity.id
_entity.type
_entity.pdbx_description
1 polymer ?
#
loop_
_entity_poly.entity_id
_entity_poly.type
_entity_poly.pdbx_seq_one_letter_code
_entity_poly.pdbx_strand_id
1 'polypeptide(L)'
;MKTKEDIVNNWLPRYTGEVLENFGQYILLTNFSNYVEMFAKWNNVEVIGKDRPFQCATANGITIINFGMGSPGAATVMDLLSAINPKAVLFLGKCGG
;
A
#
# COMPACT_ATOMS: atom_id res chain seq x y z
N MET A 1 -4.23 -19.70 -12.14
CA MET A 1 -4.31 -19.18 -10.76
C MET A 1 -5.06 -20.20 -9.95
N LYS A 2 -4.37 -20.93 -9.05
CA LYS A 2 -5.01 -22.01 -8.26
C LYS A 2 -4.77 -21.86 -6.75
N THR A 3 -3.77 -21.10 -6.31
CA THR A 3 -3.46 -20.89 -4.89
C THR A 3 -3.66 -19.43 -4.47
N LYS A 4 -3.86 -19.17 -3.17
CA LYS A 4 -3.95 -17.80 -2.61
C LYS A 4 -2.68 -17.00 -2.91
N GLU A 5 -1.52 -17.65 -2.84
CA GLU A 5 -0.20 -17.08 -3.09
C GLU A 5 -0.04 -16.58 -4.53
N ASP A 6 -0.47 -17.37 -5.52
CA ASP A 6 -0.48 -16.96 -6.94
C ASP A 6 -1.37 -15.73 -7.17
N ILE A 7 -2.46 -15.62 -6.40
CA ILE A 7 -3.43 -14.52 -6.52
C ILE A 7 -2.83 -13.25 -5.96
N VAL A 8 -2.32 -13.28 -4.72
CA VAL A 8 -1.82 -12.07 -4.05
C VAL A 8 -0.57 -11.51 -4.71
N ASN A 9 0.34 -12.37 -5.17
CA ASN A 9 1.57 -11.96 -5.87
C ASN A 9 1.29 -11.24 -7.19
N ASN A 10 0.17 -11.58 -7.84
CA ASN A 10 -0.22 -10.94 -9.09
C ASN A 10 -1.09 -9.69 -8.85
N TRP A 11 -1.81 -9.63 -7.73
CA TRP A 11 -2.80 -8.59 -7.48
C TRP A 11 -2.23 -7.37 -6.77
N LEU A 12 -1.29 -7.51 -5.83
CA LEU A 12 -0.68 -6.35 -5.19
C LEU A 12 -0.04 -5.39 -6.23
N PRO A 13 0.73 -5.87 -7.23
CA PRO A 13 1.24 -5.00 -8.30
C PRO A 13 0.16 -4.43 -9.21
N ARG A 14 -0.96 -5.14 -9.43
CA ARG A 14 -2.07 -4.62 -10.26
C ARG A 14 -2.81 -3.47 -9.59
N TYR A 15 -2.99 -3.55 -8.27
CA TYR A 15 -3.70 -2.55 -7.49
C TYR A 15 -2.85 -1.32 -7.19
N THR A 16 -1.53 -1.48 -7.09
CA THR A 16 -0.60 -0.40 -6.73
C THR A 16 0.22 0.15 -7.89
N GLY A 17 0.41 -0.64 -8.96
CA GLY A 17 1.33 -0.32 -10.05
C GLY A 17 2.81 -0.56 -9.69
N GLU A 18 3.12 -1.05 -8.50
CA GLU A 18 4.48 -1.25 -8.00
C GLU A 18 4.87 -2.74 -8.01
N VAL A 19 6.14 -3.05 -8.26
CA VAL A 19 6.66 -4.42 -8.21
C VAL A 19 6.90 -4.87 -6.77
N LEU A 20 6.68 -6.15 -6.47
CA LEU A 20 6.75 -6.69 -5.11
C LEU A 20 8.09 -6.41 -4.41
N GLU A 21 9.19 -6.42 -5.16
CA GLU A 21 10.55 -6.21 -4.68
C GLU A 21 10.80 -4.78 -4.16
N ASN A 22 9.99 -3.82 -4.60
CA ASN A 22 10.10 -2.41 -4.21
C ASN A 22 9.29 -2.07 -2.95
N PHE A 23 8.59 -3.04 -2.37
CA PHE A 23 7.89 -2.82 -1.11
C PHE A 23 8.84 -2.94 0.08
N GLY A 24 8.73 -1.97 0.99
CA GLY A 24 9.38 -1.99 2.29
C GLY A 24 8.81 -3.08 3.20
N GLN A 25 9.57 -3.41 4.24
CA GLN A 25 9.18 -4.40 5.24
C GLN A 25 8.21 -3.83 6.28
N TYR A 26 8.05 -2.51 6.32
CA TYR A 26 7.15 -1.78 7.22
C TYR A 26 6.12 -1.01 6.41
N ILE A 27 4.84 -1.21 6.71
CA ILE A 27 3.76 -0.65 5.90
C ILE A 27 2.99 0.41 6.69
N LEU A 28 2.83 1.58 6.08
CA LEU A 28 1.90 2.61 6.51
C LEU A 28 0.67 2.54 5.61
N LEU A 29 -0.51 2.26 6.17
CA LEU A 29 -1.77 2.37 5.46
C LEU A 29 -2.36 3.76 5.70
N THR A 30 -3.04 4.31 4.70
CA THR A 30 -3.82 5.53 4.84
C THR A 30 -5.05 5.49 3.94
N ASN A 31 -6.01 6.37 4.21
CA ASN A 31 -7.17 6.63 3.38
C ASN A 31 -7.17 8.06 2.81
N PHE A 32 -6.03 8.76 2.86
CA PHE A 32 -5.85 10.12 2.36
C PHE A 32 -4.69 10.19 1.35
N SER A 33 -4.97 10.60 0.11
CA SER A 33 -3.96 10.73 -0.95
C SER A 33 -2.86 11.73 -0.58
N ASN A 34 -3.21 12.82 0.11
CA ASN A 34 -2.27 13.83 0.56
C ASN A 34 -1.15 13.26 1.45
N TYR A 35 -1.41 12.20 2.22
CA TYR A 35 -0.39 11.58 3.08
C TYR A 35 0.68 10.87 2.23
N VAL A 36 0.28 10.26 1.12
CA VAL A 36 1.22 9.61 0.16
C VAL A 36 2.06 10.69 -0.54
N GLU A 37 1.42 11.78 -0.98
CA GLU A 37 2.14 12.90 -1.61
C GLU A 37 3.14 13.56 -0.67
N MET A 38 2.76 13.80 0.59
CA MET A 38 3.64 14.34 1.61
C MET A 38 4.81 13.41 1.92
N PHE A 39 4.54 12.11 2.11
CA PHE A 39 5.58 11.11 2.33
C PHE A 39 6.58 11.06 1.17
N ALA A 40 6.08 11.04 -0.07
CA ALA A 40 6.89 11.02 -1.28
C ALA A 40 7.77 12.27 -1.38
N LYS A 41 7.18 13.46 -1.15
CA LYS A 41 7.90 14.73 -1.13
C LYS A 41 8.98 14.80 -0.05
N TRP A 42 8.69 14.34 1.17
CA TRP A 42 9.64 14.38 2.29
C TRP A 42 10.83 13.46 2.09
N ASN A 43 10.64 12.35 1.40
CA ASN A 43 11.70 11.37 1.14
C ASN A 43 12.32 11.49 -0.25
N ASN A 44 11.90 12.47 -1.05
CA ASN A 44 12.35 12.66 -2.43
C ASN A 44 12.19 11.39 -3.31
N VAL A 45 11.02 10.76 -3.22
CA VAL A 45 10.62 9.60 -4.03
C VAL A 45 9.35 9.91 -4.82
N GLU A 46 9.05 9.10 -5.83
CA GLU A 46 7.85 9.29 -6.65
C GLU A 46 6.63 8.57 -6.04
N VAL A 47 5.44 9.10 -6.33
CA VAL A 47 4.19 8.40 -6.05
C VAL A 47 3.88 7.48 -7.23
N ILE A 48 3.75 6.19 -6.94
CA ILE A 48 3.43 5.14 -7.89
C ILE A 48 1.93 4.85 -7.85
N GLY A 49 1.37 4.48 -9.00
CA GLY A 49 -0.04 4.11 -9.12
C GLY A 49 -1.01 5.27 -8.98
N LYS A 50 -0.67 6.47 -9.48
CA LYS A 50 -1.57 7.64 -9.47
C LYS A 50 -2.91 7.37 -10.17
N ASP A 51 -2.89 6.52 -11.19
CA ASP A 51 -4.02 6.02 -11.98
C ASP A 51 -4.59 4.69 -11.45
N ARG A 52 -4.08 4.19 -10.33
CA ARG A 52 -4.45 2.90 -9.73
C ARG A 52 -5.29 3.07 -8.48
N PRO A 53 -6.04 2.04 -8.07
CA PRO A 53 -6.83 2.10 -6.86
C PRO A 53 -6.01 2.41 -5.60
N PHE A 54 -4.80 1.85 -5.49
CA PHE A 54 -3.96 1.95 -4.29
C PHE A 54 -2.63 2.64 -4.56
N GLN A 55 -2.63 3.98 -4.53
CA GLN A 55 -1.41 4.78 -4.66
C GLN A 55 -0.40 4.44 -3.56
N CYS A 56 0.88 4.35 -3.91
CA CYS A 56 1.93 4.06 -2.93
C CYS A 56 3.21 4.86 -3.17
N ALA A 57 4.07 4.86 -2.16
CA ALA A 57 5.44 5.35 -2.26
C ALA A 57 6.31 4.59 -1.25
N THR A 58 7.54 4.26 -1.63
CA THR A 58 8.49 3.55 -0.75
C THR A 58 9.73 4.40 -0.51
N ALA A 59 10.15 4.52 0.75
CA ALA A 59 11.43 5.11 1.13
C ALA A 59 11.96 4.47 2.42
N ASN A 60 13.27 4.28 2.52
CA ASN A 60 13.95 3.83 3.75
C ASN A 60 13.36 2.54 4.36
N GLY A 61 12.93 1.59 3.52
CA GLY A 61 12.33 0.33 3.97
C GLY A 61 10.89 0.44 4.47
N ILE A 62 10.25 1.61 4.31
CA ILE A 62 8.86 1.88 4.65
C ILE A 62 8.07 2.14 3.37
N THR A 63 6.93 1.48 3.20
CA THR A 63 5.97 1.80 2.11
C THR A 63 4.71 2.39 2.69
N ILE A 64 4.30 3.55 2.19
CA ILE A 64 2.96 4.09 2.44
C ILE A 64 2.01 3.67 1.30
N ILE A 65 0.81 3.22 1.64
CA ILE A 65 -0.22 2.79 0.70
C ILE A 65 -1.54 3.48 1.06
N ASN A 66 -2.09 4.24 0.13
CA ASN A 66 -3.45 4.74 0.21
C ASN A 66 -4.40 3.67 -0.30
N PHE A 67 -5.15 3.00 0.57
CA PHE A 67 -6.11 1.96 0.17
C PHE A 67 -7.50 2.51 -0.17
N GLY A 68 -7.69 3.84 -0.12
CA GLY A 68 -8.98 4.48 -0.30
C GLY A 68 -9.88 4.38 0.93
N MET A 69 -11.20 4.47 0.73
CA MET A 69 -12.19 4.47 1.82
C MET A 69 -13.03 3.20 1.85
N GLY A 70 -13.47 2.82 3.05
CA GLY A 70 -14.38 1.70 3.28
C GLY A 70 -13.70 0.40 3.69
N SER A 71 -14.43 -0.45 4.41
CA SER A 71 -13.97 -1.76 4.86
C SER A 71 -13.61 -2.73 3.72
N PRO A 72 -14.20 -2.69 2.52
CA PRO A 72 -13.77 -3.58 1.43
C PRO A 72 -12.34 -3.29 0.97
N GLY A 73 -11.94 -2.01 0.88
CA GLY A 73 -10.57 -1.62 0.53
C GLY A 73 -9.57 -2.03 1.60
N ALA A 74 -9.93 -1.86 2.87
CA ALA A 74 -9.12 -2.28 4.01
C ALA A 74 -8.90 -3.80 4.03
N ALA A 75 -9.95 -4.60 3.84
CA ALA A 75 -9.82 -6.06 3.76
C ALA A 75 -8.96 -6.48 2.55
N THR A 76 -9.19 -5.86 1.40
CA THR A 76 -8.44 -6.15 0.17
C THR A 76 -6.95 -5.89 0.35
N VAL A 77 -6.55 -4.71 0.84
CA VAL A 77 -5.12 -4.39 1.01
C VAL A 77 -4.46 -5.34 2.01
N MET A 78 -5.14 -5.72 3.09
CA MET A 78 -4.60 -6.67 4.07
C MET A 78 -4.39 -8.07 3.49
N ASP A 79 -5.32 -8.55 2.66
CA ASP A 79 -5.13 -9.82 1.95
C ASP A 79 -3.97 -9.74 0.94
N LEU A 80 -3.84 -8.64 0.21
CA LEU A 80 -2.76 -8.45 -0.77
C LEU A 80 -1.38 -8.33 -0.13
N LEU A 81 -1.28 -7.72 1.05
CA LEU A 81 -0.01 -7.61 1.78
C LEU A 81 0.58 -8.97 2.22
N SER A 82 -0.23 -10.04 2.23
CA SER A 82 0.29 -11.39 2.46
C SER A 82 1.28 -11.86 1.38
N ALA A 83 1.33 -11.20 0.21
CA ALA A 83 2.34 -11.42 -0.83
C ALA A 83 3.77 -11.10 -0.38
N ILE A 84 3.95 -10.16 0.56
CA ILE A 84 5.27 -9.64 0.96
C ILE A 84 5.59 -9.86 2.44
N ASN A 85 4.65 -10.42 3.22
CA ASN A 85 4.80 -10.76 4.64
C ASN A 85 5.47 -9.64 5.47
N PRO A 86 4.84 -8.46 5.58
CA PRO A 86 5.45 -7.31 6.25
C PRO A 86 5.66 -7.58 7.74
N LYS A 87 6.68 -6.95 8.33
CA LYS A 87 7.00 -7.06 9.76
C LYS A 87 6.03 -6.29 10.65
N ALA A 88 5.47 -5.19 10.13
CA ALA A 88 4.47 -4.40 10.82
C ALA A 88 3.61 -3.62 9.81
N VAL A 89 2.37 -3.38 10.20
CA VAL A 89 1.41 -2.55 9.47
C VAL A 89 0.78 -1.55 10.44
N LEU A 90 0.82 -0.26 10.12
CA LEU A 90 0.20 0.82 10.91
C LEU A 90 -0.76 1.62 10.04
N PHE A 91 -1.98 1.84 10.54
CA PHE A 91 -2.98 2.65 9.84
C PHE A 91 -3.00 4.11 10.34
N LEU A 92 -2.72 5.04 9.43
CA LEU A 92 -2.77 6.49 9.62
C LEU A 92 -4.07 7.04 9.00
N GLY A 93 -5.10 7.14 9.82
CA GLY A 93 -6.43 7.62 9.43
C GLY A 93 -7.00 8.67 10.37
N LYS A 94 -8.31 8.90 10.27
CA LYS A 94 -9.08 9.76 11.18
C LYS A 94 -10.18 8.96 11.88
N CYS A 95 -10.57 9.41 13.08
CA CYS A 95 -11.77 8.98 13.78
C CYS A 95 -12.67 10.17 14.10
N GLY A 96 -13.97 9.92 14.30
CA GLY A 96 -14.87 10.88 14.96
C GLY A 96 -14.71 10.79 16.47
N GLY A 97 -14.89 11.92 17.17
CA GLY A 97 -14.87 12.01 18.63
C GLY A 97 -16.22 11.71 19.26
#